data_AF-A0AAQ4FRQ3-F1
#
_entry.id   AF-A0AAQ4FRQ3-F1
#
_cell.length_a   1.000
_cell.length_b   1.000
_cell.length_c   1.000
_cell.angle_alpha   90.00
_cell.angle_beta   90.00
_cell.angle_gamma   90.00
#
_symmetry.space_group_name_H-M   'P 1'
#
loop_
_entity.id
_entity.type
_entity.pdbx_description
1 polymer ?
#
loop_
_entity_poly.entity_id
_entity_poly.type
_entity_poly.pdbx_seq_one_letter_code
_entity_poly.pdbx_strand_id
1 'polypeptide(L)'
;MQLAGASYLEIHARGGGIHFTVERTREASPEVLLGDLVERLDAMLRAGTTLVEAKSGYGLDQETELKMLGVIENARVRTPLEISSTYCGAHAVPK
;
A
#
# COMPACT_ATOMS: atom_id res chain seq x y z
N MET A 1 4.12 12.64 12.22
CA MET A 1 3.82 13.60 13.30
C MET A 1 2.89 12.92 14.30
N GLN A 2 3.22 12.95 15.60
CA GLN A 2 2.56 12.20 16.68
C GLN A 2 1.08 12.58 16.90
N LEU A 3 0.30 11.59 17.31
CA LEU A 3 -1.13 11.61 17.65
C LEU A 3 -1.40 12.47 18.90
N ALA A 4 -1.73 13.75 18.69
CA ALA A 4 -2.19 14.64 19.76
C ALA A 4 -3.71 14.51 20.00
N GLY A 5 -4.20 13.30 20.25
CA GLY A 5 -5.59 13.06 20.68
C GLY A 5 -6.69 13.32 19.65
N ALA A 6 -6.36 13.68 18.41
CA ALA A 6 -7.35 13.79 17.33
C ALA A 6 -7.87 12.40 16.93
N SER A 7 -9.19 12.26 16.81
CA SER A 7 -9.81 11.06 16.27
C SER A 7 -9.39 10.86 14.82
N TYR A 8 -9.35 9.59 14.38
CA TYR A 8 -9.01 9.22 13.00
C TYR A 8 -9.80 10.02 11.94
N LEU A 9 -11.07 10.33 12.24
CA LEU A 9 -11.96 11.12 11.37
C LEU A 9 -11.55 12.60 11.28
N GLU A 10 -11.07 13.21 12.36
CA GLU A 10 -10.62 14.61 12.38
C GLU A 10 -9.31 14.80 11.60
N ILE A 11 -8.44 13.79 11.58
CA ILE A 11 -7.23 13.78 10.75
C ILE A 11 -7.61 13.67 9.27
N HIS A 12 -8.62 12.85 8.96
CA HIS A 12 -9.17 12.69 7.61
C HIS A 12 -9.71 14.00 7.03
N ALA A 13 -10.40 14.79 7.86
CA ALA A 13 -10.98 16.07 7.46
C ALA A 13 -9.93 17.17 7.16
N ARG A 14 -8.70 17.04 7.68
CA ARG A 14 -7.62 18.04 7.55
C ARG A 14 -6.69 17.84 6.36
N GLY A 15 -7.04 16.94 5.42
CA GLY A 15 -6.17 16.62 4.28
C GLY A 15 -5.02 15.66 4.62
N GLY A 16 -4.98 15.14 5.85
CA GLY A 16 -4.24 13.93 6.21
C GLY A 16 -5.11 12.68 6.03
N GLY A 17 -4.54 11.49 6.23
CA GLY A 17 -5.26 10.23 6.09
C GLY A 17 -5.16 9.63 4.69
N ILE A 18 -6.14 8.80 4.31
CA ILE A 18 -6.03 7.94 3.11
C ILE A 18 -5.75 8.72 1.82
N HIS A 19 -6.34 9.91 1.66
CA HIS A 19 -6.19 10.69 0.43
C HIS A 19 -4.76 11.16 0.19
N PHE A 20 -4.02 11.50 1.25
CA PHE A 20 -2.60 11.82 1.13
C PHE A 20 -1.80 10.63 0.61
N THR A 21 -2.07 9.43 1.14
CA THR A 21 -1.43 8.20 0.64
C THR A 21 -1.85 7.90 -0.80
N VAL A 22 -3.12 8.09 -1.15
CA VAL A 22 -3.61 7.89 -2.52
C VAL A 22 -2.89 8.79 -3.50
N GLU A 23 -2.77 10.09 -3.21
CA GLU A 23 -2.03 11.04 -4.05
C GLU A 23 -0.56 10.61 -4.23
N ARG A 24 0.13 10.25 -3.14
CA ARG A 24 1.52 9.78 -3.20
C ARG A 24 1.68 8.46 -3.96
N THR A 25 0.74 7.52 -3.81
CA THR A 25 0.75 6.23 -4.52
C THR A 25 0.47 6.41 -6.02
N ARG A 26 -0.40 7.35 -6.39
CA ARG A 26 -0.64 7.72 -7.81
C ARG A 26 0.63 8.29 -8.45
N GLU A 27 1.28 9.24 -7.79
CA GLU A 27 2.50 9.91 -8.28
C GLU A 27 3.72 9.00 -8.34
N ALA A 28 3.82 8.00 -7.45
CA ALA A 28 4.96 7.09 -7.41
C ALA A 28 5.03 6.17 -8.63
N SER A 29 6.24 5.95 -9.14
CA SER A 29 6.48 4.96 -10.20
C SER A 29 6.37 3.53 -9.65
N PRO A 30 6.08 2.53 -10.51
CA PRO A 30 6.05 1.13 -10.09
C PRO A 30 7.36 0.66 -9.42
N GLU A 31 8.50 1.16 -9.88
CA GLU A 31 9.83 0.78 -9.40
C GLU A 31 10.05 1.29 -7.97
N VAL A 32 9.63 2.53 -7.68
CA VAL A 32 9.66 3.10 -6.33
C VAL A 32 8.80 2.26 -5.40
N LEU A 33 7.54 1.98 -5.80
CA LEU A 33 6.63 1.17 -5.01
C LEU A 33 7.14 -0.26 -4.76
N LEU A 34 7.80 -0.86 -5.76
CA LEU A 34 8.40 -2.18 -5.65
C LEU A 34 9.57 -2.20 -4.67
N GLY A 35 10.50 -1.23 -4.76
CA GLY A 35 11.61 -1.12 -3.82
C GLY A 35 11.14 -1.00 -2.37
N ASP A 36 10.17 -0.11 -2.16
CA ASP A 36 9.49 0.08 -0.89
C ASP A 36 8.84 -1.20 -0.35
N LEU A 37 8.12 -1.94 -1.21
CA LEU A 37 7.46 -3.19 -0.82
C LEU A 37 8.49 -4.26 -0.44
N VAL A 38 9.56 -4.42 -1.23
CA VAL A 38 10.61 -5.42 -0.95
C VAL A 38 11.30 -5.15 0.38
N GLU A 39 11.62 -3.90 0.71
CA GLU A 39 12.23 -3.56 2.00
C GLU A 39 11.34 -3.99 3.19
N ARG A 40 10.02 -3.77 3.07
CA ARG A 40 9.03 -4.17 4.08
C ARG A 40 8.92 -5.70 4.17
N LEU A 41 8.88 -6.39 3.03
CA LEU A 41 8.84 -7.86 2.97
C LEU A 41 10.09 -8.48 3.62
N ASP A 42 11.27 -7.91 3.38
CA ASP A 42 12.51 -8.38 4.00
C ASP A 42 12.49 -8.20 5.53
N ALA A 43 11.93 -7.10 6.02
CA ALA A 43 11.75 -6.90 7.46
C ALA A 43 10.77 -7.92 8.05
N MET A 44 9.67 -8.21 7.37
CA MET A 44 8.69 -9.23 7.78
C MET A 44 9.29 -10.64 7.79
N LEU A 45 10.09 -10.97 6.78
CA LEU A 45 10.81 -12.25 6.69
C LEU A 45 11.79 -12.40 7.85
N ARG A 46 12.59 -11.37 8.16
CA ARG A 46 13.49 -11.38 9.32
C ARG A 46 12.76 -11.53 10.65
N ALA A 47 11.50 -11.10 10.72
CA ALA A 47 10.63 -11.29 11.87
C ALA A 47 9.94 -12.67 11.90
N GLY A 48 10.21 -13.56 10.93
CA GLY A 48 9.67 -14.92 10.88
C GLY A 48 8.35 -15.07 10.14
N THR A 49 7.88 -14.02 9.44
CA THR A 49 6.73 -14.17 8.53
C THR A 49 7.09 -15.13 7.41
N THR A 50 6.17 -15.98 6.99
CA THR A 50 6.32 -16.89 5.85
C THR A 50 5.27 -16.66 4.76
N LEU A 51 4.10 -16.15 5.14
CA LEU A 51 3.02 -15.77 4.23
C LEU A 51 2.50 -14.38 4.61
N VAL A 52 2.29 -13.54 3.60
CA VAL A 52 1.69 -12.21 3.72
C VAL A 52 0.53 -12.06 2.76
N GLU A 53 -0.50 -11.34 3.19
CA GLU A 53 -1.53 -10.84 2.29
C GLU A 53 -1.29 -9.35 2.03
N ALA A 54 -1.28 -8.98 0.74
CA ALA A 54 -0.99 -7.63 0.27
C ALA A 54 -2.17 -7.13 -0.57
N LYS A 55 -2.67 -5.95 -0.22
CA LYS A 55 -3.86 -5.35 -0.84
C LYS A 55 -3.46 -4.20 -1.76
N SER A 56 -4.24 -3.98 -2.81
CA SER A 56 -4.31 -2.67 -3.46
C SER A 56 -5.14 -1.69 -2.60
N GLY A 57 -5.77 -0.67 -3.16
CA GLY A 57 -6.70 0.22 -2.43
C GLY A 57 -6.15 1.59 -2.08
N TYR A 58 -4.92 1.93 -2.49
CA TYR A 58 -4.41 3.30 -2.45
C TYR A 58 -4.35 3.94 -3.84
N GLY A 59 -4.98 3.34 -4.85
CA GLY A 59 -5.17 3.95 -6.16
C GLY A 59 -6.51 4.66 -6.27
N LEU A 60 -7.59 4.01 -5.85
CA LEU A 60 -8.98 4.50 -6.00
C LEU A 60 -9.35 4.90 -7.44
N ASP A 61 -8.60 4.41 -8.43
CA ASP A 61 -8.84 4.46 -9.86
C ASP A 61 -8.25 3.19 -10.50
N GLN A 62 -8.78 2.80 -11.65
CA GLN A 62 -8.43 1.52 -12.27
C GLN A 62 -6.94 1.40 -12.58
N GLU A 63 -6.31 2.45 -13.11
CA GLU A 63 -4.92 2.43 -13.55
C GLU A 63 -3.98 2.20 -12.36
N THR A 64 -4.17 2.96 -11.29
CA THR A 64 -3.31 2.90 -10.11
C THR A 64 -3.55 1.63 -9.31
N GLU A 65 -4.78 1.12 -9.25
CA GLU A 65 -5.06 -0.18 -8.62
C GLU A 65 -4.35 -1.33 -9.36
N LEU A 66 -4.43 -1.34 -10.70
CA LEU A 66 -3.71 -2.33 -11.51
C LEU A 66 -2.19 -2.17 -11.39
N LYS A 67 -1.67 -0.94 -11.31
CA LYS A 67 -0.25 -0.67 -11.00
C LYS A 67 0.16 -1.31 -9.68
N MET A 68 -0.61 -1.12 -8.61
CA MET A 68 -0.32 -1.71 -7.29
C MET A 68 -0.35 -3.24 -7.34
N LEU A 69 -1.35 -3.84 -7.98
CA LEU A 69 -1.40 -5.30 -8.15
C LEU A 69 -0.20 -5.81 -8.94
N GLY A 70 0.19 -5.12 -10.02
CA GLY A 70 1.40 -5.44 -10.78
C GLY A 70 2.66 -5.37 -9.92
N VAL A 71 2.79 -4.37 -9.04
CA VAL A 71 3.91 -4.26 -8.08
C VAL A 71 3.92 -5.45 -7.11
N ILE A 72 2.77 -5.86 -6.58
CA ILE A 72 2.66 -7.01 -5.68
C ILE A 72 3.08 -8.30 -6.39
N GLU A 73 2.65 -8.50 -7.64
CA GLU A 73 3.04 -9.67 -8.43
C GLU A 73 4.54 -9.68 -8.77
N ASN A 74 5.13 -8.52 -9.07
CA ASN A 74 6.58 -8.39 -9.29
C ASN A 74 7.39 -8.66 -8.01
N ALA A 75 6.86 -8.35 -6.83
CA ALA A 75 7.54 -8.62 -5.57
C ALA A 75 7.69 -10.13 -5.28
N ARG A 76 6.77 -10.98 -5.79
CA ARG A 76 6.79 -12.44 -5.56
C ARG A 76 8.11 -13.10 -5.97
N VAL A 77 8.76 -12.62 -7.02
CA VAL A 77 10.04 -13.18 -7.50
C VAL A 77 11.27 -12.59 -6.78
N ARG A 78 11.05 -11.68 -5.82
CA ARG A 78 12.11 -10.94 -5.10
C ARG A 78 12.22 -11.32 -3.63
N THR A 79 11.30 -12.15 -3.13
CA THR A 79 11.28 -12.61 -1.74
C THR A 79 10.92 -14.11 -1.70
N PRO A 80 11.40 -14.87 -0.70
CA PRO A 80 10.92 -16.24 -0.46
C PRO A 80 9.54 -16.30 0.23
N LEU A 81 8.96 -15.17 0.64
CA LEU A 81 7.63 -15.13 1.24
C LEU A 81 6.55 -15.53 0.23
N GLU A 82 5.57 -16.29 0.70
CA GLU A 82 4.32 -16.47 -0.03
C GLU A 82 3.49 -15.19 0.06
N ILE A 83 2.98 -14.72 -1.09
CA ILE A 83 2.15 -13.51 -1.15
C ILE A 83 0.75 -13.89 -1.62
N SER A 84 -0.29 -13.42 -0.93
CA SER A 84 -1.67 -13.42 -1.41
C SER A 84 -2.05 -12.00 -1.82
N SER A 85 -2.42 -11.80 -3.09
CA SER A 85 -2.80 -10.48 -3.60
C SER A 85 -4.32 -10.29 -3.56
N THR A 86 -4.76 -9.15 -3.04
CA THR A 86 -6.19 -8.81 -2.92
C THR A 86 -6.48 -7.46 -3.56
N TYR A 87 -7.45 -7.43 -4.48
CA TYR A 87 -7.99 -6.16 -4.97
C TYR A 87 -8.86 -5.49 -3.90
N CYS A 88 -8.56 -4.24 -3.57
CA CYS A 88 -9.29 -3.44 -2.59
C CYS A 88 -9.62 -2.04 -3.14
N GLY A 89 -10.05 -1.92 -4.40
CA GLY A 89 -10.34 -0.60 -4.98
C GLY A 89 -11.49 0.15 -4.31
N ALA A 90 -12.35 -0.55 -3.55
CA ALA A 90 -13.41 0.05 -2.72
C ALA A 90 -12.93 0.43 -1.31
N HIS A 91 -11.67 0.86 -1.16
CA HIS A 91 -11.06 1.19 0.13
C HIS A 91 -11.59 2.50 0.73
N ALA A 92 -11.89 3.49 -0.12
CA ALA A 92 -12.52 4.75 0.25
C ALA A 92 -13.22 5.38 -0.96
N VAL A 93 -14.10 6.35 -0.69
CA VAL A 93 -14.73 7.16 -1.75
C VAL A 93 -13.69 8.16 -2.28
N PRO A 94 -13.38 8.17 -3.59
CA PRO A 94 -12.47 9.16 -4.17
C PRO A 94 -13.04 10.59 -4.04
N LYS A 95 -12.17 11.61 -4.04
CA LYS A 95 -12.57 13.01 -4.12
C LYS A 95 -12.94 13.40 -5.54
#